data_AF-B7GH52-F1
#
_entry.id   AF-B7GH52-F1
#
_cell.length_a   1.000
_cell.length_b   1.000
_cell.length_c   1.000
_cell.angle_alpha   90.00
_cell.angle_beta   90.00
_cell.angle_gamma   90.00
#
_symmetry.space_group_name_H-M   'P 1'
#
loop_
_entity.id
_entity.type
_entity.pdbx_description
1 polymer ?
#
loop_
_entity_poly.entity_id
_entity_poly.type
_entity_poly.pdbx_seq_one_letter_code
_entity_poly.pdbx_strand_id
1 'polypeptide(L)'
;MLKRFIRNEKGLTLIELLAVIVILGIIAAIAIPSIGGLIDNSKKDAHVANAQQMINAAKIAVTADKSLIPANGKAKTISLKYLEDNGYLETVKDPDGGTYTKDSNGGVSNDLDITGSPVKDGTLNEPDSDSYVVIINDNTKLYYRVKLVNGNRGVRTGGTGGAAGKAVKEEDLKRSEVR
;
A
#
# COMPACT_ATOMS: atom_id res chain seq x y z
N MET A 1 -11.10 62.71 40.49
CA MET A 1 -9.97 61.89 40.99
C MET A 1 -10.14 60.45 40.50
N LEU A 2 -9.44 60.05 39.44
CA LEU A 2 -9.51 58.67 38.92
C LEU A 2 -8.27 57.90 39.39
N LYS A 3 -8.46 57.00 40.36
CA LYS A 3 -7.41 56.23 41.01
C LYS A 3 -6.91 55.15 40.03
N ARG A 4 -5.71 55.35 39.45
CA ARG A 4 -5.05 54.35 38.60
C ARG A 4 -4.70 53.12 39.42
N PHE A 5 -5.38 52.00 39.16
CA PHE A 5 -4.93 50.67 39.54
C PHE A 5 -3.73 50.31 38.65
N ILE A 6 -2.51 50.39 39.19
CA ILE A 6 -1.32 49.86 38.53
C ILE A 6 -1.40 48.33 38.65
N ARG A 7 -1.66 47.64 37.53
CA ARG A 7 -1.62 46.16 37.47
C ARG A 7 -0.15 45.73 37.62
N ASN A 8 0.11 44.93 38.64
CA ASN A 8 1.40 44.30 38.88
C ASN A 8 1.59 43.17 37.86
N GLU A 9 2.18 43.48 36.71
CA GLU A 9 2.68 42.49 35.74
C GLU A 9 3.96 41.87 36.33
N LYS A 10 3.82 40.95 37.29
CA LYS A 10 4.94 40.14 37.75
C LYS A 10 5.38 39.27 36.57
N GLY A 11 6.49 39.65 35.94
CA GLY A 11 7.04 38.93 34.79
C GLY A 11 7.42 37.49 35.15
N LEU A 12 7.20 36.57 34.19
CA LEU A 12 7.65 35.18 34.28
C LEU A 12 9.16 35.15 34.53
N THR A 13 9.60 34.30 35.44
CA THR A 13 11.03 34.15 35.71
C THR A 13 11.67 33.23 34.66
N LEU A 14 12.95 33.47 34.31
CA LEU A 14 13.68 32.60 33.38
C LEU A 14 13.73 31.14 33.87
N ILE A 15 13.71 30.91 35.18
CA ILE A 15 13.75 29.57 35.77
C ILE A 15 12.46 28.79 35.56
N GLU A 16 11.29 29.46 35.56
CA GLU A 16 10.01 28.82 35.23
C GLU A 16 9.97 28.40 33.77
N LEU A 17 10.45 29.26 32.87
CA LEU A 17 10.51 28.95 31.45
C LEU A 17 11.52 27.80 31.19
N LEU A 18 12.64 27.80 31.91
CA LEU A 18 13.63 26.72 31.88
C LEU A 18 13.05 25.38 32.35
N ALA A 19 12.31 25.35 33.45
CA ALA A 19 11.72 24.11 33.97
C ALA A 19 10.74 23.48 32.96
N VAL A 20 9.94 24.29 32.27
CA VAL A 20 8.97 23.84 31.26
C VAL A 20 9.67 23.21 30.06
N ILE A 21 10.71 23.86 29.50
CA ILE A 21 11.41 23.32 28.34
C ILE A 21 12.15 22.02 28.66
N VAL A 22 12.64 21.84 29.89
CA VAL A 22 13.28 20.60 30.35
C VAL A 22 12.27 19.45 30.35
N ILE A 23 11.08 19.68 30.93
CA ILE A 23 10.02 18.67 30.96
C ILE A 23 9.56 18.33 29.54
N LEU A 24 9.33 19.35 28.69
CA LEU A 24 8.97 19.14 27.28
C LEU A 24 10.07 18.39 26.50
N GLY A 25 11.34 18.65 26.79
CA GLY A 25 12.47 17.95 26.19
C GLY A 25 12.49 16.46 26.51
N ILE A 26 12.26 16.09 27.78
CA ILE A 26 12.19 14.68 28.22
C ILE A 26 11.01 13.97 27.55
N ILE A 27 9.83 14.61 27.51
CA ILE A 27 8.64 14.05 26.86
C ILE A 27 8.88 13.87 25.36
N ALA A 28 9.44 14.88 24.68
CA ALA A 28 9.72 14.83 23.25
C ALA A 28 10.72 13.71 22.91
N ALA A 29 11.74 13.50 23.73
CA ALA A 29 12.75 12.46 23.51
C ALA A 29 12.15 11.03 23.43
N ILE A 30 11.11 10.73 24.23
CA ILE A 30 10.43 9.43 24.23
C ILE A 30 9.30 9.40 23.18
N ALA A 31 8.55 10.49 23.05
CA ALA A 31 7.37 10.55 22.19
C ALA A 31 7.70 10.49 20.70
N ILE A 32 8.78 11.16 20.25
CA ILE A 32 9.11 11.26 18.81
C ILE A 32 9.39 9.87 18.18
N PRO A 33 10.27 9.01 18.76
CA PRO A 33 10.50 7.67 18.22
C PRO A 33 9.24 6.79 18.19
N SER A 34 8.42 6.85 19.26
CA SER A 34 7.20 6.03 19.36
C SER A 34 6.13 6.46 18.35
N ILE A 35 5.91 7.76 18.17
CA ILE A 35 4.96 8.30 17.19
C ILE A 35 5.42 7.98 15.76
N GLY A 36 6.73 8.08 15.48
CA GLY A 36 7.28 7.72 14.17
C GLY A 36 6.98 6.27 13.76
N GLY A 37 7.18 5.32 14.68
CA GLY A 37 6.86 3.91 14.45
C GLY A 37 5.36 3.65 14.26
N LEU A 38 4.51 4.36 15.00
CA LEU A 38 3.05 4.25 14.85
C LEU A 38 2.60 4.75 13.47
N ILE A 39 3.10 5.91 13.02
CA ILE A 39 2.79 6.48 11.70
C ILE A 39 3.26 5.53 10.59
N ASP A 40 4.47 4.96 10.71
CA ASP A 40 4.97 4.00 9.71
C ASP A 40 4.06 2.77 9.59
N ASN A 41 3.64 2.22 10.72
CA ASN A 41 2.71 1.11 10.78
C ASN A 41 1.35 1.44 10.15
N SER A 42 0.79 2.62 10.47
CA SER A 42 -0.47 3.09 9.86
C SER A 42 -0.35 3.26 8.34
N LYS A 43 0.78 3.76 7.85
CA LYS A 43 1.02 3.87 6.40
C LYS A 43 1.13 2.50 5.74
N LYS A 44 1.79 1.52 6.37
CA LYS A 44 1.84 0.14 5.86
C LYS A 44 0.45 -0.50 5.85
N ASP A 45 -0.38 -0.28 6.87
CA ASP A 45 -1.76 -0.78 6.88
C ASP A 45 -2.59 -0.16 5.76
N ALA A 46 -2.41 1.14 5.51
CA ALA A 46 -3.06 1.81 4.39
C ALA A 46 -2.61 1.26 3.03
N HIS A 47 -1.33 0.92 2.86
CA HIS A 47 -0.84 0.22 1.66
C HIS A 47 -1.53 -1.14 1.46
N VAL A 48 -1.69 -1.92 2.52
CA VAL A 48 -2.41 -3.21 2.46
C VAL A 48 -3.88 -3.00 2.09
N ALA A 49 -4.53 -2.00 2.69
CA ALA A 49 -5.93 -1.67 2.38
C ALA A 49 -6.10 -1.24 0.91
N ASN A 50 -5.20 -0.40 0.39
CA ASN A 50 -5.17 0.02 -1.00
C ASN A 50 -4.97 -1.16 -1.96
N ALA A 51 -4.09 -2.11 -1.61
CA ALA A 51 -3.89 -3.32 -2.39
C ALA A 51 -5.14 -4.22 -2.39
N GLN A 52 -5.85 -4.33 -1.25
CA GLN A 52 -7.12 -5.04 -1.18
C GLN A 52 -8.20 -4.36 -2.03
N GLN A 53 -8.27 -3.03 -2.03
CA GLN A 53 -9.17 -2.28 -2.92
C GLN A 53 -8.86 -2.59 -4.38
N MET A 54 -7.59 -2.66 -4.76
CA MET A 54 -7.18 -3.00 -6.12
C MET A 54 -7.58 -4.42 -6.53
N ILE A 55 -7.48 -5.40 -5.62
CA ILE A 55 -8.02 -6.75 -5.87
C ILE A 55 -9.53 -6.72 -6.08
N ASN A 56 -10.25 -5.97 -5.24
CA ASN A 56 -11.71 -5.87 -5.36
C ASN A 56 -12.11 -5.21 -6.69
N ALA A 57 -11.37 -4.19 -7.13
CA ALA A 57 -11.55 -3.60 -8.46
C ALA A 57 -11.31 -4.61 -9.58
N ALA A 58 -10.26 -5.43 -9.50
CA ALA A 58 -10.03 -6.50 -10.47
C ALA A 58 -11.14 -7.56 -10.46
N LYS A 59 -11.70 -7.92 -9.30
CA LYS A 59 -12.87 -8.82 -9.20
C LYS A 59 -14.09 -8.22 -9.89
N ILE A 60 -14.34 -6.93 -9.72
CA ILE A 60 -15.41 -6.21 -10.40
C ILE A 60 -15.16 -6.21 -11.91
N ALA A 61 -13.94 -5.90 -12.35
CA ALA A 61 -13.55 -5.89 -13.76
C ALA A 61 -13.79 -7.25 -14.42
N VAL A 62 -13.37 -8.34 -13.79
CA VAL A 62 -13.57 -9.72 -14.28
C VAL A 62 -15.05 -10.11 -14.32
N THR A 63 -15.86 -9.58 -13.40
CA THR A 63 -17.31 -9.82 -13.38
C THR A 63 -18.01 -9.06 -14.51
N ALA A 64 -17.54 -7.84 -14.80
CA ALA A 64 -18.06 -6.99 -15.87
C ALA A 64 -17.64 -7.47 -17.27
N ASP A 65 -16.37 -7.89 -17.41
CA ASP A 65 -15.80 -8.40 -18.66
C ASP A 65 -15.16 -9.77 -18.46
N LYS A 66 -15.86 -10.80 -18.96
CA LYS A 66 -15.39 -12.19 -18.89
C LYS A 66 -14.14 -12.46 -19.73
N SER A 67 -13.76 -11.58 -20.67
CA SER A 67 -12.52 -11.70 -21.44
C SER A 67 -11.27 -11.60 -20.55
N LEU A 68 -11.42 -10.99 -19.37
CA LEU A 68 -10.38 -10.86 -18.36
C LEU A 68 -10.18 -12.15 -17.53
N ILE A 69 -11.07 -13.13 -17.66
CA ILE A 69 -10.90 -14.45 -17.06
C ILE A 69 -9.83 -15.21 -17.86
N PRO A 70 -8.71 -15.63 -17.23
CA PRO A 70 -7.72 -16.48 -17.89
C PRO A 70 -8.33 -17.84 -18.26
N ALA A 71 -7.81 -18.48 -19.31
CA ALA A 71 -8.14 -19.88 -19.57
C ALA A 71 -7.79 -20.79 -18.38
N ASN A 72 -8.39 -21.96 -18.37
CA ASN A 72 -8.19 -23.00 -17.37
C ASN A 72 -6.70 -23.33 -17.18
N GLY A 73 -6.20 -23.20 -15.95
CA GLY A 73 -4.80 -23.40 -15.58
C GLY A 73 -3.85 -22.24 -15.93
N LYS A 74 -4.38 -21.08 -16.34
CA LYS A 74 -3.60 -19.90 -16.75
C LYS A 74 -3.77 -18.73 -15.78
N ALA A 75 -2.89 -17.74 -15.94
CA ALA A 75 -2.96 -16.44 -15.28
C ALA A 75 -3.18 -15.30 -16.28
N LYS A 76 -3.61 -14.15 -15.79
CA LYS A 76 -3.63 -12.88 -16.52
C LYS A 76 -3.26 -11.76 -15.56
N THR A 77 -2.46 -10.78 -16.00
CA THR A 77 -2.17 -9.58 -15.22
C THR A 77 -2.98 -8.40 -15.72
N ILE A 78 -3.52 -7.62 -14.80
CA ILE A 78 -4.23 -6.37 -15.06
C ILE A 78 -3.44 -5.25 -14.37
N SER A 79 -2.96 -4.28 -15.14
CA SER A 79 -2.24 -3.13 -14.60
C SER A 79 -3.15 -2.22 -13.76
N LEU A 80 -2.57 -1.50 -12.80
CA LEU A 80 -3.28 -0.48 -12.03
C LEU A 80 -3.90 0.60 -12.94
N LYS A 81 -3.16 1.03 -13.97
CA LYS A 81 -3.66 2.03 -14.92
C LYS A 81 -4.89 1.55 -15.67
N TYR A 82 -4.96 0.28 -16.08
CA TYR A 82 -6.16 -0.27 -16.71
C TYR A 82 -7.39 -0.18 -15.80
N LEU A 83 -7.24 -0.51 -14.50
CA LEU A 83 -8.35 -0.44 -13.54
C LEU A 83 -8.84 0.99 -13.34
N GLU A 84 -7.93 1.96 -13.36
CA GLU A 84 -8.28 3.38 -13.24
C GLU A 84 -8.92 3.95 -14.52
N ASP A 85 -8.31 3.70 -15.68
CA ASP A 85 -8.79 4.24 -16.96
C ASP A 85 -10.19 3.71 -17.33
N ASN A 86 -10.51 2.46 -16.94
CA ASN A 86 -11.82 1.85 -17.16
C ASN A 86 -12.80 2.09 -16.01
N GLY A 87 -12.44 2.90 -15.00
CA GLY A 87 -13.34 3.29 -13.91
C GLY A 87 -13.67 2.19 -12.91
N TYR A 88 -12.89 1.10 -12.86
CA TYR A 88 -13.04 0.05 -11.84
C TYR A 88 -12.43 0.45 -10.49
N LEU A 89 -11.49 1.40 -10.50
CA LEU A 89 -10.81 1.90 -9.32
C LEU A 89 -10.57 3.41 -9.46
N GLU A 90 -10.95 4.19 -8.44
CA GLU A 90 -10.53 5.58 -8.38
C GLU A 90 -9.04 5.68 -8.04
N THR A 91 -8.37 6.76 -8.45
CA THR A 91 -6.95 6.94 -8.12
C THR A 91 -6.75 6.93 -6.61
N VAL A 92 -6.10 5.88 -6.13
CA VAL A 92 -5.85 5.68 -4.71
C VAL A 92 -4.66 6.52 -4.27
N LYS A 93 -4.83 7.25 -3.17
CA LYS A 93 -3.77 8.07 -2.59
C LYS A 93 -2.71 7.19 -1.91
N ASP A 94 -1.46 7.46 -2.23
CA ASP A 94 -0.32 6.85 -1.57
C ASP A 94 -0.13 7.41 -0.14
N PRO A 95 -0.10 6.56 0.91
CA PRO A 95 0.20 6.97 2.28
C PRO A 95 1.57 7.66 2.47
N ASP A 96 2.50 7.48 1.54
CA ASP A 96 3.81 8.14 1.54
C ASP A 96 3.82 9.54 0.91
N GLY A 97 2.70 9.98 0.33
CA GLY A 97 2.55 11.30 -0.25
C GLY A 97 2.92 11.40 -1.73
N GLY A 98 3.14 10.26 -2.41
CA GLY A 98 3.38 10.18 -3.85
C GLY A 98 2.21 9.56 -4.62
N THR A 99 2.55 8.81 -5.68
CA THR A 99 1.63 7.99 -6.45
C THR A 99 2.21 6.59 -6.59
N TYR A 100 1.33 5.58 -6.66
CA TYR A 100 1.74 4.24 -7.03
C TYR A 100 2.31 4.20 -8.46
N THR A 101 3.30 3.34 -8.67
CA THR A 101 3.91 3.06 -9.96
C THR A 101 2.91 2.36 -10.85
N LYS A 102 2.67 2.95 -12.02
CA LYS A 102 1.69 2.48 -13.02
C LYS A 102 2.43 2.10 -14.28
N ASP A 103 1.96 1.03 -14.93
CA ASP A 103 2.34 0.72 -16.31
C ASP A 103 1.99 1.92 -17.19
N SER A 104 2.94 2.35 -18.03
CA SER A 104 2.76 3.46 -18.97
C SER A 104 1.72 3.14 -20.03
N ASN A 105 1.55 1.87 -20.38
CA ASN A 105 0.70 1.43 -21.48
C ASN A 105 -0.72 1.03 -21.03
N GLY A 106 -0.98 0.90 -19.73
CA GLY A 106 -2.31 0.58 -19.20
C GLY A 106 -2.84 -0.77 -19.65
N GLY A 107 -1.98 -1.79 -19.66
CA GLY A 107 -2.29 -3.07 -20.29
C GLY A 107 -3.00 -4.11 -19.41
N VAL A 108 -3.63 -5.05 -20.10
CA VAL A 108 -3.99 -6.39 -19.61
C VAL A 108 -3.13 -7.39 -20.39
N SER A 109 -2.53 -8.36 -19.73
CA SER A 109 -1.71 -9.36 -20.43
C SER A 109 -2.57 -10.33 -21.24
N ASN A 110 -1.93 -11.01 -22.18
CA ASN A 110 -2.46 -12.29 -22.67
C ASN A 110 -2.42 -13.34 -21.55
N ASP A 111 -3.00 -14.51 -21.82
CA ASP A 111 -2.93 -15.64 -20.90
C ASP A 111 -1.46 -16.06 -20.67
N LEU A 112 -1.08 -16.12 -19.40
CA LEU A 112 0.24 -16.46 -18.93
C LEU A 112 0.27 -17.91 -18.46
N ASP A 113 1.36 -18.60 -18.78
CA ASP A 113 1.65 -19.92 -18.26
C ASP A 113 2.01 -19.85 -16.77
N ILE A 114 1.51 -20.84 -16.03
CA ILE A 114 1.81 -21.03 -14.61
C ILE A 114 2.53 -22.37 -14.47
N THR A 115 3.68 -22.34 -13.81
CA THR A 115 4.46 -23.54 -13.49
C THR A 115 4.30 -23.87 -12.00
N GLY A 116 3.87 -25.09 -11.70
CA GLY A 116 3.73 -25.59 -10.33
C GLY A 116 2.33 -26.11 -10.03
N SER A 117 2.22 -26.96 -9.01
CA SER A 117 0.96 -27.51 -8.52
C SER A 117 0.88 -27.36 -7.00
N PRO A 118 -0.21 -26.83 -6.43
CA PRO A 118 -1.44 -26.39 -7.13
C PRO A 118 -1.24 -25.08 -7.91
N VAL A 119 -2.03 -24.86 -8.97
CA VAL A 119 -1.88 -23.70 -9.90
C VAL A 119 -1.96 -22.37 -9.15
N LYS A 120 -2.83 -22.28 -8.14
CA LYS A 120 -2.98 -21.09 -7.28
C LYS A 120 -1.69 -20.64 -6.60
N ASP A 121 -0.69 -21.51 -6.47
CA ASP A 121 0.60 -21.28 -5.81
C ASP A 121 1.79 -21.30 -6.78
N GLY A 122 1.54 -21.54 -8.08
CA GLY A 122 2.58 -21.63 -9.09
C GLY A 122 3.28 -20.30 -9.39
N THR A 123 4.41 -20.42 -10.07
CA THR A 123 5.24 -19.31 -10.53
C THR A 123 4.83 -18.90 -11.94
N LEU A 124 4.82 -17.60 -12.20
CA LEU A 124 4.49 -17.03 -13.51
C LEU A 124 5.46 -15.89 -13.85
N ASN A 125 5.53 -15.54 -15.14
CA ASN A 125 6.33 -14.40 -15.59
C ASN A 125 5.58 -13.08 -15.33
N GLU A 126 5.88 -12.49 -14.18
CA GLU A 126 5.21 -11.29 -13.68
C GLU A 126 5.96 -9.99 -14.01
N PRO A 127 5.26 -8.88 -14.30
CA PRO A 127 5.88 -7.59 -14.53
C PRO A 127 6.81 -7.15 -13.39
N ASP A 128 7.98 -6.61 -13.74
CA ASP A 128 9.05 -6.36 -12.76
C ASP A 128 8.87 -5.06 -11.96
N SER A 129 8.30 -4.02 -12.54
CA SER A 129 8.34 -2.67 -11.94
C SER A 129 6.98 -2.11 -11.55
N ASP A 130 5.91 -2.46 -12.27
CA ASP A 130 4.63 -1.77 -12.14
C ASP A 130 3.69 -2.40 -11.11
N SER A 131 2.66 -1.66 -10.72
CA SER A 131 1.55 -2.17 -9.91
C SER A 131 0.52 -2.89 -10.78
N TYR A 132 0.12 -4.09 -10.38
CA TYR A 132 -0.83 -4.93 -11.10
C TYR A 132 -1.50 -5.96 -10.18
N VAL A 133 -2.63 -6.50 -10.64
CA VAL A 133 -3.28 -7.67 -10.06
C VAL A 133 -3.07 -8.85 -11.01
N VAL A 134 -2.71 -10.01 -10.44
CA VAL A 134 -2.72 -11.29 -11.14
C VAL A 134 -4.01 -12.01 -10.84
N ILE A 135 -4.70 -12.47 -11.87
CA ILE A 135 -5.85 -13.37 -11.78
C ILE A 135 -5.38 -14.74 -12.21
N ILE A 136 -5.67 -15.77 -11.42
CA ILE A 136 -5.30 -17.16 -11.68
C ILE A 136 -6.57 -18.00 -11.74
N ASN A 137 -6.74 -18.78 -12.80
CA ASN A 137 -7.86 -19.70 -12.94
C ASN A 137 -7.42 -21.15 -12.69
N ASP A 138 -7.79 -21.71 -11.54
CA ASP A 138 -7.50 -23.11 -11.18
C ASP A 138 -8.65 -24.05 -11.62
N ASN A 139 -9.22 -23.79 -12.80
CA ASN A 139 -10.36 -24.47 -13.44
C ASN A 139 -11.72 -24.34 -12.75
N THR A 140 -11.73 -24.24 -11.42
CA THR A 140 -12.94 -24.24 -10.58
C THR A 140 -13.13 -22.93 -9.84
N LYS A 141 -12.04 -22.20 -9.60
CA LYS A 141 -12.01 -20.98 -8.79
C LYS A 141 -10.96 -20.01 -9.30
N LEU A 142 -11.28 -18.72 -9.17
CA LEU A 142 -10.35 -17.62 -9.41
C LEU A 142 -9.61 -17.25 -8.13
N TYR A 143 -8.29 -17.12 -8.24
CA TYR A 143 -7.40 -16.64 -7.20
C TYR A 143 -6.77 -15.31 -7.62
N TYR A 144 -6.50 -14.45 -6.65
CA TYR A 144 -5.99 -13.11 -6.89
C TYR A 144 -4.68 -12.89 -6.13
N ARG A 145 -3.73 -12.25 -6.82
CA ARG A 145 -2.49 -11.75 -6.21
C ARG A 145 -2.33 -10.28 -6.59
N VAL A 146 -1.71 -9.49 -5.73
CA VAL A 146 -1.51 -8.07 -5.95
C VAL A 146 -0.07 -7.66 -5.72
N LYS A 147 0.45 -6.85 -6.64
CA LYS A 147 1.64 -6.04 -6.43
C LYS A 147 1.22 -4.59 -6.52
N LEU A 148 1.42 -3.84 -5.44
CA LEU A 148 1.11 -2.42 -5.39
C LEU A 148 2.31 -1.68 -4.81
N VAL A 149 3.04 -0.96 -5.66
CA VAL A 149 4.34 -0.38 -5.31
C VAL A 149 4.43 1.09 -5.68
N ASN A 150 5.19 1.85 -4.91
CA ASN A 150 5.58 3.23 -5.20
C ASN A 150 7.12 3.34 -5.21
N GLY A 151 7.66 4.55 -5.32
CA GLY A 151 9.11 4.80 -5.35
C GLY A 151 9.87 4.49 -4.04
N ASN A 152 9.16 4.31 -2.93
CA ASN A 152 9.72 4.12 -1.59
C ASN A 152 9.49 2.70 -1.04
N ARG A 153 8.28 2.15 -1.22
CA ARG A 153 7.81 0.87 -0.69
C ARG A 153 6.56 0.35 -1.42
N GLY A 154 6.13 -0.84 -1.06
CA GLY A 154 4.82 -1.33 -1.48
C GLY A 154 4.53 -2.76 -1.07
N VAL A 155 3.30 -3.19 -1.35
CA VAL A 155 2.86 -4.58 -1.20
C VAL A 155 3.50 -5.42 -2.31
N ARG A 156 4.45 -6.27 -1.93
CA ARG A 156 5.18 -7.19 -2.82
C ARG A 156 5.81 -8.32 -2.00
N THR A 157 6.03 -9.47 -2.61
CA THR A 157 6.68 -10.61 -1.96
C THR A 157 8.12 -10.27 -1.56
N GLY A 158 8.56 -10.86 -0.44
CA GLY A 158 9.92 -10.71 0.07
C GLY A 158 10.85 -11.83 -0.40
N GLY A 159 12.08 -11.80 0.09
CA GLY A 159 13.07 -12.85 -0.13
C GLY A 159 14.09 -12.54 -1.22
N THR A 160 14.79 -13.58 -1.65
CA THR A 160 15.89 -13.52 -2.63
C THR A 160 15.57 -14.46 -3.78
N GLY A 161 15.88 -14.08 -5.03
CA GLY A 161 15.66 -14.90 -6.23
C GLY A 161 14.40 -14.53 -7.02
N GLY A 162 14.00 -15.38 -7.96
CA GLY A 162 12.99 -15.07 -8.98
C GLY A 162 11.56 -14.81 -8.47
N ALA A 163 11.26 -15.16 -7.22
CA ALA A 163 9.96 -14.91 -6.57
C ALA A 163 9.94 -13.62 -5.74
N ALA A 164 11.06 -12.92 -5.60
CA ALA A 164 11.15 -11.68 -4.83
C ALA A 164 10.56 -10.49 -5.59
N GLY A 165 9.87 -9.61 -4.88
CA GLY A 165 9.29 -8.40 -5.47
C GLY A 165 8.13 -8.67 -6.44
N LYS A 166 7.49 -9.82 -6.35
CA LYS A 166 6.32 -10.24 -7.16
C LYS A 166 5.02 -10.02 -6.40
N ALA A 167 3.89 -10.40 -6.98
CA ALA A 167 2.57 -10.19 -6.39
C ALA A 167 2.32 -11.09 -5.17
N VAL A 168 1.75 -10.50 -4.12
CA VAL A 168 1.37 -11.17 -2.87
C VAL A 168 -0.03 -11.75 -3.03
N LYS A 169 -0.27 -12.97 -2.54
CA LYS A 169 -1.60 -13.58 -2.57
C LYS A 169 -2.57 -12.81 -1.69
N GLU A 170 -3.84 -12.79 -2.08
CA GLU A 170 -4.89 -12.12 -1.29
C GLU A 170 -4.93 -12.61 0.17
N GLU A 171 -4.79 -13.92 0.39
CA GLU A 171 -4.79 -14.53 1.73
C GLU A 171 -3.55 -14.20 2.58
N ASP A 172 -2.47 -13.77 1.94
CA ASP A 172 -1.20 -13.42 2.59
C ASP A 172 -1.02 -11.90 2.76
N LEU A 173 -2.04 -11.10 2.43
CA LEU A 173 -2.00 -9.64 2.54
C LEU A 173 -1.91 -9.19 4.00
N LYS A 174 -0.73 -8.72 4.38
CA LYS A 174 -0.45 -8.24 5.73
C LYS A 174 0.68 -7.23 5.72
N ARG A 175 0.81 -6.50 6.82
CA ARG A 175 1.82 -5.44 7.01
C ARG A 175 3.25 -5.88 6.69
N SER A 176 3.62 -7.14 6.95
CA SER A 176 4.98 -7.67 6.68
C SER A 176 5.33 -7.71 5.20
N GLU A 177 4.33 -7.65 4.33
CA GLU A 177 4.51 -7.66 2.88
C GLU A 177 4.67 -6.25 2.29
N VAL A 178 4.59 -5.21 3.12
CA VAL A 178 4.88 -3.83 2.71
C VAL A 178 6.37 -3.56 2.89
N ARG A 179 7.10 -3.47 1.78
CA ARG A 179 8.56 -3.36 1.73
C ARG A 179 9.03 -2.23 0.84
#